data_AF-A0A843TWX7-F1
#
_entry.id   AF-A0A843TWX7-F1
#
_cell.length_a   1.000
_cell.length_b   1.000
_cell.length_c   1.000
_cell.angle_alpha   90.00
_cell.angle_beta   90.00
_cell.angle_gamma   90.00
#
_symmetry.space_group_name_H-M   'P 1'
#
loop_
_entity.id
_entity.type
_entity.pdbx_description
1 polymer ?
#
loop_
_entity_poly.entity_id
_entity_poly.type
_entity_poly.pdbx_seq_one_letter_code
_entity_poly.pdbx_strand_id
1 'polypeptide(L)' 'MCDGWTSITRRSMINFLIYCKAETIFWKSVDASGKVKNAEYLFQLMDNMVEEIGERRIVQVVTDNAAAF' A
#
# COMPACT_ATOMS: atom_id res chain seq x y z
N MET A 1 5.81 -3.66 1.50
CA MET A 1 5.93 -2.22 1.25
C MET A 1 4.62 -1.71 0.69
N CYS A 2 4.17 -0.57 1.18
CA CYS A 2 3.07 0.21 0.63
C CYS A 2 3.66 1.53 0.13
N ASP A 3 3.50 1.82 -1.15
CA ASP A 3 4.07 3.01 -1.80
C ASP A 3 3.00 3.76 -2.58
N GLY A 4 2.88 5.06 -2.33
CA GLY A 4 1.88 5.93 -2.93
C GLY A 4 2.50 6.92 -3.90
N TRP A 5 1.88 7.10 -5.06
CA TRP A 5 2.30 8.14 -6.01
C TRP A 5 1.11 8.81 -6.68
N THR A 6 1.32 10.03 -7.16
CA THR A 6 0.34 10.80 -7.93
C THR A 6 0.95 11.22 -9.25
N SER A 7 0.28 10.89 -10.36
CA SER A 7 0.69 11.25 -11.71
C SER A 7 0.45 12.74 -12.00
N ILE A 8 1.08 13.24 -13.07
CA ILE A 8 0.78 14.58 -13.62
C ILE A 8 -0.68 14.73 -14.08
N THR A 9 -1.38 13.62 -14.35
CA THR A 9 -2.80 13.58 -14.71
C THR A 9 -3.73 13.54 -13.49
N ARG A 10 -3.19 13.76 -12.28
CA ARG A 10 -3.89 13.68 -10.99
C ARG A 10 -4.49 12.31 -10.68
N ARG A 11 -3.99 11.25 -11.32
CA ARG A 11 -4.30 9.88 -10.91
C ARG A 11 -3.40 9.50 -9.76
N SER A 12 -3.97 9.01 -8.67
CA SER A 12 -3.18 8.54 -7.54
C SER A 12 -3.33 7.03 -7.40
N MET A 13 -2.21 6.37 -7.17
CA MET A 13 -2.14 4.92 -7.03
C MET A 13 -1.38 4.56 -5.77
N ILE A 14 -1.79 3.47 -5.13
CA ILE A 14 -1.10 2.86 -3.98
C ILE A 14 -0.70 1.45 -4.38
N ASN A 15 0.60 1.17 -4.37
CA ASN A 15 1.19 -0.11 -4.73
C ASN A 15 1.50 -0.94 -3.48
N PHE A 16 1.16 -2.23 -3.52
CA PHE A 16 1.54 -3.20 -2.51
C PHE A 16 2.58 -4.16 -3.08
N LEU A 17 3.76 -4.16 -2.46
CA LEU A 17 4.84 -5.11 -2.76
C LEU A 17 5.11 -5.99 -1.54
N ILE A 18 5.28 -7.29 -1.79
CA ILE A 18 5.65 -8.27 -0.77
C ILE A 18 7.12 -8.61 -0.96
N TYR A 19 7.89 -8.51 0.11
CA TYR A 19 9.29 -8.93 0.14
C TYR A 19 9.38 -10.25 0.88
N CYS A 20 9.94 -11.26 0.24
CA CYS A 20 10.30 -12.51 0.88
C CYS A 20 11.79 -12.81 0.62
N LYS A 21 12.31 -13.87 1.26
CA LYS A 21 13.75 -14.19 1.21
C LYS A 21 14.30 -14.33 -0.22
N ALA A 22 13.47 -14.75 -1.18
CA ALA A 22 13.91 -15.05 -2.54
C ALA A 22 13.61 -13.92 -3.53
N GLU A 23 12.51 -13.18 -3.34
CA GLU A 23 11.99 -12.30 -4.39
C GLU A 23 11.12 -11.16 -3.83
N THR A 24 10.89 -10.18 -4.70
CA THR A 24 9.88 -9.14 -4.49
C THR A 24 8.71 -9.42 -5.41
N ILE A 25 7.52 -9.57 -4.84
CA ILE A 25 6.29 -9.83 -5.58
C ILE A 25 5.47 -8.54 -5.60
N PHE A 26 5.08 -8.11 -6.81
CA PHE A 26 4.03 -7.12 -6.95
C PHE A 26 2.68 -7.79 -6.64
N TRP A 27 2.03 -7.39 -5.54
CA TRP A 27 0.78 -7.99 -5.10
C TRP A 27 -0.43 -7.36 -5.80
N LYS A 28 -0.62 -6.05 -5.58
CA LYS A 28 -1.71 -5.29 -6.20
C LYS A 28 -1.41 -3.79 -6.23
N SER A 29 -2.15 -3.07 -7.07
CA SER A 29 -2.24 -1.60 -7.04
C SER A 29 -3.69 -1.19 -6.84
N VAL A 30 -3.91 -0.14 -6.04
CA VAL A 30 -5.23 0.43 -5.75
C VAL A 30 -5.30 1.84 -6.32
N ASP A 31 -6.36 2.14 -7.08
CA ASP A 31 -6.66 3.51 -7.51
C ASP A 31 -7.19 4.32 -6.32
N ALA A 32 -6.42 5.32 -5.91
CA ALA A 32 -6.72 6.26 -4.84
C ALA A 32 -7.10 7.65 -5.38
N SER A 33 -7.38 7.77 -6.68
CA SER A 33 -7.80 9.03 -7.31
C SER A 33 -9.12 9.52 -6.70
N GLY A 34 -9.15 10.79 -6.31
CA GLY A 34 -10.33 11.41 -5.69
C GLY A 34 -10.64 10.92 -4.28
N LYS A 35 -9.78 10.09 -3.66
CA LYS A 35 -9.90 9.70 -2.26
C LYS A 35 -9.12 10.65 -1.37
N VAL A 36 -9.66 10.96 -0.19
CA VAL A 36 -8.91 11.61 0.89
C VAL A 36 -8.04 10.54 1.54
N LYS A 37 -6.72 10.61 1.34
CA LYS A 37 -5.77 9.59 1.80
C LYS A 37 -5.38 9.78 3.27
N ASN A 38 -6.37 9.98 4.13
CA ASN A 38 -6.14 10.11 5.56
C ASN A 38 -5.59 8.80 6.15
N ALA A 39 -5.13 8.88 7.41
CA ALA A 39 -4.56 7.73 8.11
C ALA A 39 -5.53 6.53 8.16
N GLU A 40 -6.82 6.78 8.31
CA GLU A 40 -7.85 5.74 8.38
C GLU A 40 -8.01 4.98 7.05
N TYR A 41 -8.07 5.69 5.92
CA TYR A 41 -8.13 5.07 4.60
C TYR A 41 -6.89 4.22 4.31
N LEU A 42 -5.70 4.75 4.60
CA LEU A 42 -4.45 4.02 4.40
C LEU A 42 -4.37 2.80 5.32
N PHE A 43 -4.80 2.94 6.59
CA PHE A 43 -4.86 1.84 7.54
C PHE A 43 -5.76 0.72 7.02
N GLN A 44 -6.99 1.03 6.60
CA GLN A 44 -7.93 0.03 6.06
C GLN A 44 -7.36 -0.71 4.84
N LEU A 45 -6.65 -0.02 3.95
CA LEU A 45 -6.01 -0.68 2.81
C LEU A 45 -4.90 -1.65 3.24
N MET A 46 -4.09 -1.26 4.21
CA MET A 46 -3.03 -2.12 4.76
C MET A 46 -3.60 -3.30 5.53
N ASP A 47 -4.64 -3.07 6.34
CA ASP A 47 -5.33 -4.09 7.14
C ASP A 47 -5.95 -5.16 6.24
N ASN A 48 -6.71 -4.75 5.22
CA ASN A 48 -7.25 -5.66 4.20
C ASN A 48 -6.13 -6.47 3.50
N MET A 49 -4.99 -5.85 3.20
CA MET A 49 -3.85 -6.55 2.58
C MET A 49 -3.23 -7.57 3.54
N VAL A 50 -3.13 -7.23 4.83
CA VAL A 50 -2.64 -8.14 5.88
C VAL A 50 -3.57 -9.33 6.06
N GLU A 51 -4.88 -9.09 6.10
CA GLU A 51 -5.90 -10.14 6.18
C GLU A 51 -5.87 -11.09 4.97
N GLU A 52 -5.78 -10.54 3.75
CA GLU A 52 -5.70 -11.30 2.49
C GLU A 52 -4.49 -12.25 2.45
N ILE A 53 -3.32 -11.78 2.88
CA ILE A 53 -2.08 -12.59 2.91
C ILE A 53 -2.08 -13.54 4.11
N GLY A 54 -2.65 -13.09 5.23
CA GLY A 54 -2.63 -13.74 6.53
C GLY A 54 -1.53 -13.17 7.43
N GLU A 55 -1.94 -12.61 8.58
CA GLU A 55 -1.09 -11.97 9.59
C GLU A 55 0.16 -12.78 9.96
N ARG A 56 0.03 -14.10 10.11
CA ARG A 56 1.14 -15.01 10.49
C ARG A 56 2.28 -15.05 9.47
N ARG A 57 2.05 -14.60 8.24
CA ARG A 57 3.03 -14.57 7.15
C ARG A 57 3.71 -13.21 7.02
N ILE A 58 3.24 -12.20 7.75
CA ILE A 58 3.76 -10.83 7.67
C ILE A 58 4.61 -10.55 8.89
N VAL A 59 5.84 -10.11 8.65
CA VAL A 59 6.76 -9.67 9.72
C VAL A 59 6.64 -8.17 9.93
N GLN A 60 6.45 -7.40 8.87
CA GLN A 60 6.44 -5.95 8.91
C GLN A 60 5.75 -5.34 7.68
N VAL A 61 5.09 -4.20 7.89
CA VAL A 61 4.65 -3.28 6.82
C VAL A 61 5.61 -2.08 6.81
N VAL A 62 6.10 -1.73 5.62
CA VAL A 62 7.00 -0.59 5.39
C VAL A 62 6.29 0.39 4.48
N THR A 63 6.18 1.64 4.90
CA THR A 63 5.63 2.75 4.13
C THR A 63 6.66 3.88 4.08
N ASP A 64 6.53 4.80 3.12
CA ASP A 64 7.34 6.00 3.14
C ASP A 64 6.89 6.98 4.24
N ASN A 65 7.66 8.05 4.40
CA ASN A 65 7.39 9.13 5.35
C ASN A 65 6.67 10.31 4.66
N ALA A 66 6.07 10.09 3.49
CA ALA A 66 5.32 11.16 2.85
C ALA A 66 4.12 11.52 3.74
N ALA A 67 3.84 12.82 3.86
CA ALA A 67 2.54 13.23 4.38
C ALA A 67 1.46 12.59 3.49
N ALA A 68 0.36 12.16 4.10
CA ALA A 68 -0.83 11.67 3.41
C ALA A 68 -1.05 12.43 2.08
N PHE A 69 -0.75 11.76 0.96
CA PHE A 69 -0.56 12.37 -0.36
C PHE A 69 -1.80 13.07 -0.92
#